data_AF-A0AA35TV58-F1
#
_entry.id   AF-A0AA35TV58-F1
#
_cell.length_a   1.000
_cell.length_b   1.000
_cell.length_c   1.000
_cell.angle_alpha   90.00
_cell.angle_beta   90.00
_cell.angle_gamma   90.00
#
_symmetry.space_group_name_H-M   'P 1'
#
loop_
_entity.id
_entity.type
_entity.pdbx_description
1 polymer ?
#
loop_
_entity_poly.entity_id
_entity_poly.type
_entity_poly.pdbx_seq_one_letter_code
_entity_poly.pdbx_strand_id
1 'polypeptide(L)'
;NYRYYGNGNTAKLAQCYDVNLLDSYIHDAIDFQGTTEALQPQANVWLGETSSFYDGGAPHLSDTYVAGFMWLDKLGVAAVVGHKRVFRQDFIGGSYSLLDGDQNPLPDYWLSLLYKKLVGTKVLYIKGSLDYGRNLRSYAHCAKPPYPAGSVVLLLLNTNFTTATVELLNEELASSYRDVFWLSPPAGDLTSTSVLLNGVLLELVDNRDLPHLVPAEDSPGSSFSVPSISFGFVVFKDTKIPACTS
;
A
#
# COMPACT_ATOMS: atom_id res chain seq x y z
N ASN A 1 -0.08 6.49 -19.82
CA ASN A 1 0.69 5.30 -19.38
C ASN A 1 -0.27 4.35 -18.68
N TYR A 2 -0.26 3.08 -19.05
CA TYR A 2 -1.04 2.02 -18.42
C TYR A 2 -0.12 0.91 -17.93
N ARG A 3 -0.44 0.27 -16.79
CA ARG A 3 0.42 -0.80 -16.25
C ARG A 3 -0.36 -1.90 -15.53
N TYR A 4 -0.06 -3.14 -15.90
CA TYR A 4 -0.57 -4.37 -15.28
C TYR A 4 0.58 -5.36 -15.10
N TYR A 5 0.57 -6.19 -14.07
CA TYR A 5 1.65 -7.14 -13.76
C TYR A 5 1.64 -8.39 -14.65
N GLY A 6 0.49 -8.79 -15.20
CA GLY A 6 0.41 -9.94 -16.10
C GLY A 6 -1.01 -10.22 -16.59
N ASN A 7 -1.20 -11.36 -17.25
CA ASN A 7 -2.49 -11.78 -17.79
C ASN A 7 -3.41 -12.34 -16.70
N GLY A 8 -4.64 -11.82 -16.59
CA GLY A 8 -5.62 -12.29 -15.61
C GLY A 8 -6.05 -13.75 -15.80
N ASN A 9 -6.07 -14.24 -17.05
CA ASN A 9 -6.49 -15.60 -17.39
C ASN A 9 -5.49 -16.69 -16.98
N THR A 10 -4.22 -16.31 -16.74
CA THR A 10 -3.14 -17.26 -16.39
C THR A 10 -2.49 -16.97 -15.05
N ALA A 11 -2.98 -15.96 -14.33
CA ALA A 11 -2.43 -15.54 -13.05
C ALA A 11 -2.57 -16.65 -11.99
N LYS A 12 -1.58 -16.76 -11.12
CA LYS A 12 -1.54 -17.70 -10.01
C LYS A 12 -1.39 -16.95 -8.70
N LEU A 13 -1.93 -17.50 -7.62
CA LEU A 13 -1.87 -16.92 -6.28
C LEU A 13 -0.45 -16.48 -5.90
N ALA A 14 0.54 -17.36 -6.09
CA ALA A 14 1.93 -17.08 -5.73
C ALA A 14 2.53 -15.86 -6.44
N GLN A 15 2.00 -15.48 -7.61
CA GLN A 15 2.48 -14.30 -8.34
C GLN A 15 2.05 -12.99 -7.67
N CYS A 16 0.97 -12.99 -6.90
CA CYS A 16 0.41 -11.77 -6.30
C CYS A 16 1.34 -11.13 -5.25
N TYR A 17 2.25 -11.91 -4.67
CA TYR A 17 3.27 -11.47 -3.72
C TYR A 17 4.69 -11.91 -4.13
N ASP A 18 4.88 -12.30 -5.39
CA ASP A 18 6.21 -12.64 -5.92
C ASP A 18 7.06 -11.38 -6.07
N VAL A 19 8.22 -11.37 -5.42
CA VAL A 19 9.07 -10.19 -5.35
C VAL A 19 9.61 -9.78 -6.72
N ASN A 20 9.92 -10.74 -7.60
CA ASN A 20 10.42 -10.41 -8.95
C ASN A 20 9.31 -9.74 -9.78
N LEU A 21 8.07 -10.19 -9.62
CA LEU A 21 6.94 -9.57 -10.29
C LEU A 21 6.65 -8.17 -9.74
N LEU A 22 6.73 -7.96 -8.43
CA LEU A 22 6.61 -6.63 -7.83
C LEU A 22 7.73 -5.69 -8.35
N ASP A 23 8.97 -6.18 -8.39
CA ASP A 23 10.14 -5.42 -8.86
C ASP A 23 10.08 -5.07 -10.35
N SER A 24 9.35 -5.84 -11.17
CA SER A 24 9.11 -5.48 -12.57
C SER A 24 8.49 -4.08 -12.71
N TYR A 25 7.67 -3.65 -11.74
CA TYR A 25 7.11 -2.30 -11.77
C TYR A 25 8.12 -1.22 -11.35
N ILE A 26 9.08 -1.54 -10.47
CA ILE A 26 10.18 -0.60 -10.15
C ILE A 26 10.95 -0.27 -11.42
N HIS A 27 11.30 -1.29 -12.20
CA HIS A 27 11.99 -1.12 -13.48
C HIS A 27 11.22 -0.18 -14.42
N ASP A 28 9.96 -0.52 -14.70
CA ASP A 28 9.13 0.24 -15.64
C ASP A 28 8.87 1.67 -15.17
N ALA A 29 8.67 1.88 -13.86
CA ALA A 29 8.43 3.19 -13.29
C ALA A 29 9.67 4.10 -13.43
N ILE A 30 10.86 3.58 -13.10
CA ILE A 30 12.12 4.32 -13.22
C ILE A 30 12.41 4.65 -14.68
N ASP A 31 12.28 3.68 -15.59
CA ASP A 31 12.53 3.89 -17.02
C ASP A 31 11.60 4.95 -17.62
N PHE A 32 10.30 4.85 -17.32
CA PHE A 32 9.32 5.80 -17.83
C PHE A 32 9.52 7.21 -17.24
N GLN A 33 9.84 7.32 -15.95
CA GLN A 33 10.16 8.59 -15.31
C GLN A 33 11.42 9.22 -15.92
N GLY A 34 12.50 8.46 -16.04
CA GLY A 34 13.77 8.94 -16.60
C GLY A 34 13.66 9.35 -18.07
N THR A 35 12.92 8.59 -18.87
CA THR A 35 12.63 8.94 -20.27
C THR A 35 11.83 10.24 -20.35
N THR A 36 10.82 10.41 -19.49
CA THR A 36 10.01 11.64 -19.46
C THR A 36 10.86 12.84 -19.02
N GLU A 37 11.72 12.68 -18.02
CA GLU A 37 12.61 13.75 -17.57
C GLU A 37 13.62 14.16 -18.65
N ALA A 38 14.13 13.21 -19.43
CA ALA A 38 15.06 13.49 -20.52
C ALA A 38 14.40 14.20 -21.72
N LEU A 39 13.16 13.84 -22.06
CA LEU A 39 12.47 14.35 -23.27
C LEU A 39 11.57 15.55 -22.97
N GLN A 40 10.94 15.59 -21.80
CA GLN A 40 9.97 16.59 -21.38
C GLN A 40 10.09 16.88 -19.86
N PRO A 41 11.16 17.56 -19.40
CA PRO A 41 11.45 17.78 -17.97
C PRO A 41 10.34 18.44 -17.14
N GLN A 42 9.42 19.18 -17.80
CA GLN A 42 8.31 19.87 -17.14
C GLN A 42 7.02 19.03 -17.09
N ALA A 43 7.00 17.87 -17.73
CA ALA A 43 5.83 17.01 -17.76
C ALA A 43 5.69 16.24 -16.44
N ASN A 44 4.45 16.14 -15.96
CA ASN A 44 4.13 15.28 -14.84
C ASN A 44 3.81 13.88 -15.34
N VAL A 45 4.42 12.86 -14.72
CA VAL A 45 4.15 11.45 -15.02
C VAL A 45 2.94 10.96 -14.24
N TRP A 46 1.93 10.45 -14.95
CA TRP A 46 0.73 9.84 -14.38
C TRP A 46 0.59 8.38 -14.85
N LEU A 47 0.24 7.48 -13.94
CA LEU A 47 -0.32 6.17 -14.29
C LEU A 47 -1.82 6.35 -14.54
N GLY A 48 -2.18 6.57 -15.80
CA GLY A 48 -3.54 6.89 -16.25
C GLY A 48 -4.53 5.72 -16.13
N GLU A 49 -4.03 4.49 -16.06
CA GLU A 49 -4.82 3.28 -15.85
C GLU A 49 -3.91 2.18 -15.28
N THR A 50 -4.27 1.55 -14.16
CA THR A 50 -3.43 0.49 -13.61
C THR A 50 -4.18 -0.44 -12.67
N SER A 51 -3.77 -1.71 -12.64
CA SER A 51 -4.30 -2.70 -11.69
C SER A 51 -3.33 -3.86 -11.44
N SER A 52 -3.81 -4.94 -10.84
CA SER A 52 -3.08 -6.20 -10.68
C SER A 52 -2.78 -6.85 -12.03
N PHE A 53 -3.78 -7.47 -12.67
CA PHE A 53 -3.66 -8.19 -13.95
C PHE A 53 -4.57 -7.59 -15.02
N TYR A 54 -4.19 -7.66 -16.30
CA TYR A 54 -5.01 -7.19 -17.42
C TYR A 54 -6.09 -8.24 -17.79
N ASP A 55 -6.87 -7.98 -18.85
CA ASP A 55 -8.03 -8.80 -19.28
C ASP A 55 -9.17 -8.86 -18.24
N GLY A 56 -9.43 -7.73 -17.56
CA GLY A 56 -10.48 -7.63 -16.54
C GLY A 56 -10.06 -8.10 -15.14
N GLY A 57 -8.78 -8.46 -14.96
CA GLY A 57 -8.26 -8.97 -13.69
C GLY A 57 -8.30 -10.49 -13.62
N ALA A 58 -7.58 -11.04 -12.65
CA ALA A 58 -7.56 -12.47 -12.37
C ALA A 58 -8.72 -12.85 -11.43
N PRO A 59 -9.68 -13.69 -11.87
CA PRO A 59 -10.78 -14.14 -11.01
C PRO A 59 -10.28 -14.78 -9.71
N HIS A 60 -10.93 -14.46 -8.58
CA HIS A 60 -10.59 -14.95 -7.23
C HIS A 60 -9.22 -14.53 -6.70
N LEU A 61 -8.51 -13.65 -7.40
CA LEU A 61 -7.20 -13.12 -7.00
C LEU A 61 -7.18 -11.59 -6.98
N SER A 62 -7.82 -10.93 -7.95
CA SER A 62 -7.76 -9.47 -8.08
C SER A 62 -8.81 -8.73 -7.24
N ASP A 63 -9.80 -9.45 -6.76
CA ASP A 63 -10.92 -9.03 -5.91
C ASP A 63 -10.70 -9.42 -4.44
N THR A 64 -9.54 -9.99 -4.11
CA THR A 64 -9.27 -10.60 -2.81
C THR A 64 -8.12 -9.93 -2.08
N TYR A 65 -7.91 -10.30 -0.82
CA TYR A 65 -6.87 -9.76 0.05
C TYR A 65 -5.48 -9.78 -0.61
N VAL A 66 -5.15 -10.83 -1.37
CA VAL A 66 -3.83 -10.97 -2.00
C VAL A 66 -3.55 -9.90 -3.06
N ALA A 67 -4.57 -9.27 -3.66
CA ALA A 67 -4.38 -8.16 -4.60
C ALA A 67 -3.70 -6.94 -3.95
N GLY A 68 -3.90 -6.77 -2.64
CA GLY A 68 -3.40 -5.63 -1.87
C GLY A 68 -1.88 -5.52 -1.85
N PHE A 69 -1.15 -6.63 -2.02
CA PHE A 69 0.31 -6.59 -2.16
C PHE A 69 0.75 -5.80 -3.39
N MET A 70 0.20 -6.15 -4.56
CA MET A 70 0.47 -5.43 -5.80
C MET A 70 -0.04 -3.99 -5.73
N TRP A 71 -1.19 -3.75 -5.09
CA TRP A 71 -1.76 -2.42 -5.04
C TRP A 71 -0.98 -1.46 -4.13
N LEU A 72 -0.69 -1.87 -2.90
CA LEU A 72 0.05 -1.02 -1.96
C LEU A 72 1.50 -0.80 -2.42
N ASP A 73 2.14 -1.84 -2.97
CA ASP A 73 3.50 -1.73 -3.52
C ASP A 73 3.55 -0.71 -4.67
N LYS A 74 2.59 -0.79 -5.59
CA LYS A 74 2.49 0.13 -6.72
C LYS A 74 2.33 1.58 -6.27
N LEU A 75 1.50 1.83 -5.26
CA LEU A 75 1.34 3.18 -4.70
C LEU A 75 2.65 3.69 -4.08
N GLY A 76 3.37 2.83 -3.35
CA GLY A 76 4.66 3.14 -2.76
C GLY A 76 5.74 3.46 -3.80
N VAL A 77 5.95 2.56 -4.76
CA VAL A 77 6.94 2.73 -5.84
C VAL A 77 6.61 3.96 -6.69
N ALA A 78 5.34 4.15 -7.09
CA ALA A 78 4.91 5.32 -7.86
C ALA A 78 5.26 6.63 -7.13
N ALA A 79 5.02 6.69 -5.82
CA ALA A 79 5.30 7.87 -5.02
C ALA A 79 6.81 8.16 -4.93
N VAL A 80 7.63 7.15 -4.65
CA VAL A 80 9.10 7.32 -4.53
C VAL A 80 9.74 7.69 -5.86
N VAL A 81 9.29 7.10 -6.97
CA VAL A 81 9.78 7.43 -8.32
C VAL A 81 9.33 8.83 -8.76
N GLY A 82 8.23 9.36 -8.22
CA GLY A 82 7.78 10.73 -8.47
C GLY A 82 6.57 10.86 -9.40
N HIS A 83 5.87 9.75 -9.67
CA HIS A 83 4.60 9.77 -10.39
C HIS A 83 3.57 10.57 -9.58
N LYS A 84 2.91 11.55 -10.22
CA LYS A 84 2.03 12.49 -9.53
C LYS A 84 0.62 11.95 -9.28
N ARG A 85 0.17 11.00 -10.10
CA ARG A 85 -1.18 10.43 -10.03
C ARG A 85 -1.15 8.96 -10.43
N VAL A 86 -1.99 8.18 -9.74
CA VAL A 86 -2.24 6.76 -10.02
C VAL A 86 -3.75 6.57 -10.09
N PHE A 87 -4.23 6.09 -11.23
CA PHE A 87 -5.64 5.83 -11.49
C PHE A 87 -5.89 4.32 -11.50
N ARG A 88 -6.59 3.83 -10.48
CA ARG A 88 -6.95 2.41 -10.33
C ARG A 88 -8.00 2.02 -11.36
N GLN A 89 -7.70 0.99 -12.14
CA GLN A 89 -8.65 0.26 -12.95
C GLN A 89 -9.18 -0.93 -12.13
N ASP A 90 -10.45 -0.97 -11.75
CA ASP A 90 -11.48 0.08 -11.84
C ASP A 90 -12.11 0.31 -10.45
N PHE A 91 -13.05 1.25 -10.38
CA PHE A 91 -13.84 1.45 -9.17
C PHE A 91 -14.94 0.38 -9.05
N ILE A 92 -15.64 0.10 -10.14
CA ILE A 92 -16.69 -0.92 -10.29
C ILE A 92 -16.54 -1.52 -11.70
N GLY A 93 -16.62 -2.85 -11.82
CA GLY A 93 -16.63 -3.53 -13.13
C GLY A 93 -15.93 -4.88 -13.12
N GLY A 94 -14.63 -4.90 -13.42
CA GLY A 94 -13.86 -6.13 -13.56
C GLY A 94 -13.59 -6.87 -12.24
N SER A 95 -12.92 -8.02 -12.32
CA SER A 95 -12.42 -8.77 -11.16
C SER A 95 -11.40 -7.99 -10.33
N TYR A 96 -10.86 -6.88 -10.86
CA TYR A 96 -9.94 -6.00 -10.17
C TYR A 96 -10.59 -4.76 -9.53
N SER A 97 -11.92 -4.75 -9.49
CA SER A 97 -12.71 -3.62 -9.00
C SER A 97 -12.48 -3.37 -7.51
N LEU A 98 -12.72 -2.13 -7.08
CA LEU A 98 -12.73 -1.79 -5.65
C LEU A 98 -14.05 -2.20 -4.98
N LEU A 99 -15.15 -2.20 -5.74
CA LEU A 99 -16.46 -2.66 -5.29
C LEU A 99 -16.94 -3.82 -6.15
N ASP A 100 -17.57 -4.81 -5.52
CA ASP A 100 -18.20 -5.92 -6.24
C ASP A 100 -19.50 -5.49 -6.98
N GLY A 101 -20.15 -6.46 -7.65
CA GLY A 101 -21.38 -6.22 -8.40
C GLY A 101 -22.58 -5.74 -7.56
N ASP A 102 -22.56 -6.03 -6.25
CA ASP A 102 -23.56 -5.60 -5.28
C ASP A 102 -23.16 -4.29 -4.57
N GLN A 103 -22.07 -3.65 -5.03
CA GLN A 103 -21.48 -2.43 -4.49
C GLN A 103 -20.86 -2.60 -3.09
N ASN A 104 -20.53 -3.82 -2.68
CA ASN A 104 -19.82 -4.05 -1.44
C ASN A 104 -18.32 -3.75 -1.62
N PRO A 105 -17.70 -3.05 -0.65
CA PRO A 105 -16.26 -2.83 -0.64
C PRO A 105 -15.43 -4.12 -0.58
N LEU A 106 -14.54 -4.30 -1.56
CA LEU A 106 -13.53 -5.36 -1.59
C LEU A 106 -12.27 -4.95 -0.81
N PRO A 107 -11.33 -5.88 -0.52
CA PRO A 107 -10.17 -5.59 0.33
C PRO A 107 -9.33 -4.39 -0.14
N ASP A 108 -9.17 -4.22 -1.45
CA ASP A 108 -8.44 -3.09 -2.03
C ASP A 108 -9.14 -1.74 -1.85
N TYR A 109 -10.47 -1.71 -1.66
CA TYR A 109 -11.19 -0.49 -1.29
C TYR A 109 -10.76 -0.04 0.11
N TRP A 110 -10.76 -0.96 1.07
CA TRP A 110 -10.38 -0.68 2.45
C TRP A 110 -8.92 -0.23 2.56
N LEU A 111 -8.02 -0.91 1.83
CA LEU A 111 -6.63 -0.50 1.66
C LEU A 111 -6.53 0.93 1.10
N SER A 112 -7.30 1.23 0.05
CA SER A 112 -7.32 2.56 -0.58
C SER A 112 -7.88 3.64 0.35
N LEU A 113 -8.89 3.30 1.18
CA LEU A 113 -9.47 4.19 2.17
C LEU A 113 -8.46 4.53 3.26
N LEU A 114 -7.77 3.53 3.83
CA LEU A 114 -6.68 3.75 4.79
C LEU A 114 -5.57 4.61 4.18
N TYR A 115 -5.10 4.29 2.97
CA TYR A 115 -4.12 5.12 2.26
C TYR A 115 -4.61 6.58 2.14
N LYS A 116 -5.88 6.76 1.74
CA LYS A 116 -6.46 8.11 1.56
C LYS A 116 -6.50 8.89 2.87
N LYS A 117 -6.84 8.23 3.99
CA LYS A 117 -6.97 8.84 5.32
C LYS A 117 -5.62 9.12 5.98
N LEU A 118 -4.62 8.26 5.78
CA LEU A 118 -3.36 8.31 6.53
C LEU A 118 -2.22 9.00 5.75
N VAL A 119 -2.14 8.78 4.43
CA VAL A 119 -0.94 9.10 3.63
C VAL A 119 -1.00 10.50 3.03
N GLY A 120 -0.06 11.37 3.42
CA GLY A 120 0.11 12.72 2.91
C GLY A 120 0.84 12.80 1.58
N THR A 121 0.89 14.00 1.02
CA THR A 121 1.45 14.27 -0.32
C THR A 121 2.97 14.38 -0.34
N LYS A 122 3.59 14.68 0.82
CA LYS A 122 5.05 14.76 0.96
C LYS A 122 5.62 13.35 1.14
N VAL A 123 6.31 12.87 0.11
CA VAL A 123 7.04 11.59 0.11
C VAL A 123 8.35 11.77 0.87
N LEU A 124 8.69 10.81 1.72
CA LEU A 124 9.96 10.76 2.45
C LEU A 124 10.84 9.66 1.88
N TYR A 125 12.14 9.90 1.88
CA TYR A 125 13.11 8.92 1.37
C TYR A 125 13.42 7.86 2.42
N ILE A 126 13.29 6.59 2.03
CA ILE A 126 13.85 5.45 2.76
C ILE A 126 14.96 4.84 1.90
N LYS A 127 16.14 4.66 2.50
CA LYS A 127 17.27 4.00 1.84
C LYS A 127 16.88 2.57 1.46
N GLY A 128 17.10 2.21 0.19
CA GLY A 128 16.79 0.89 -0.35
C GLY A 128 15.29 0.64 -0.64
N SER A 129 14.45 1.68 -0.61
CA SER A 129 13.01 1.56 -0.91
C SER A 129 12.69 1.14 -2.35
N LEU A 130 13.68 1.14 -3.25
CA LEU A 130 13.59 0.67 -4.64
C LEU A 130 14.60 -0.44 -4.95
N ASP A 131 15.27 -1.02 -3.94
CA ASP A 131 16.16 -2.16 -4.16
C ASP A 131 15.37 -3.39 -4.62
N TYR A 132 16.01 -4.26 -5.39
CA TYR A 132 15.37 -5.45 -5.95
C TYR A 132 15.54 -6.62 -4.98
N GLY A 133 14.64 -7.59 -4.99
CA GLY A 133 14.71 -8.81 -4.16
C GLY A 133 14.22 -8.62 -2.73
N ARG A 134 13.51 -7.53 -2.41
CA ARG A 134 13.02 -7.24 -1.05
C ARG A 134 11.70 -7.94 -0.73
N ASN A 135 11.72 -8.78 0.29
CA ASN A 135 10.50 -9.37 0.88
C ASN A 135 9.81 -8.44 1.89
N LEU A 136 10.57 -7.58 2.58
CA LEU A 136 10.03 -6.51 3.41
C LEU A 136 10.17 -5.19 2.65
N ARG A 137 9.05 -4.59 2.31
CA ARG A 137 8.98 -3.40 1.46
C ARG A 137 8.39 -2.26 2.27
N SER A 138 9.05 -1.11 2.23
CA SER A 138 8.70 0.05 3.04
C SER A 138 8.76 1.34 2.24
N TYR A 139 7.77 2.21 2.50
CA TYR A 139 7.66 3.55 1.91
C TYR A 139 7.23 4.52 3.00
N ALA A 140 7.65 5.78 2.94
CA ALA A 140 7.36 6.77 3.96
C ALA A 140 6.76 8.04 3.37
N HIS A 141 5.81 8.62 4.09
CA HIS A 141 5.22 9.92 3.79
C HIS A 141 5.02 10.70 5.09
N CYS A 142 4.84 12.02 4.98
CA CYS A 142 4.21 12.75 6.06
C CYS A 142 2.76 12.29 6.22
N ALA A 143 2.29 12.16 7.47
CA ALA A 143 0.92 11.74 7.75
C ALA A 143 -0.09 12.87 7.50
N LYS A 144 -1.35 12.51 7.25
CA LYS A 144 -2.45 13.45 7.09
C LYS A 144 -3.11 13.83 8.41
N PRO A 145 -3.81 15.00 8.46
CA PRO A 145 -4.76 15.29 9.54
C PRO A 145 -5.77 14.15 9.69
N PRO A 146 -6.20 13.81 10.93
CA PRO A 146 -6.04 14.61 12.15
C PRO A 146 -4.72 14.39 12.90
N TYR A 147 -3.77 13.61 12.37
CA TYR A 147 -2.47 13.48 13.01
C TYR A 147 -1.74 14.83 13.12
N PRO A 148 -1.03 15.11 14.24
CA PRO A 148 -0.30 16.35 14.41
C PRO A 148 0.72 16.60 13.30
N ALA A 149 0.98 17.87 13.00
CA ALA A 149 2.06 18.26 12.10
C ALA A 149 3.38 17.64 12.58
N GLY A 150 4.19 17.17 11.63
CA GLY A 150 5.42 16.44 11.92
C GLY A 150 5.26 14.92 11.91
N SER A 151 4.04 14.39 12.08
CA SER A 151 3.78 12.94 12.07
C SER A 151 4.18 12.28 10.74
N VAL A 152 4.67 11.05 10.82
CA VAL A 152 5.14 10.24 9.68
C VAL A 152 4.32 8.98 9.57
N VAL A 153 3.99 8.56 8.34
CA VAL A 153 3.36 7.27 8.08
C VAL A 153 4.26 6.39 7.22
N LEU A 154 4.45 5.14 7.65
CA LEU A 154 5.05 4.09 6.87
C LEU A 154 3.96 3.25 6.22
N LEU A 155 4.19 2.88 4.96
CA LEU A 155 3.50 1.80 4.26
C LEU A 155 4.43 0.60 4.31
N LEU A 156 3.91 -0.55 4.74
CA LEU A 156 4.70 -1.75 4.97
C LEU A 156 4.04 -2.95 4.31
N LEU A 157 4.86 -3.77 3.65
CA LEU A 157 4.48 -5.06 3.10
C LEU A 157 5.51 -6.10 3.50
N ASN A 158 5.06 -7.22 4.03
CA ASN A 158 5.89 -8.38 4.31
C ASN A 158 5.40 -9.58 3.51
N THR A 159 6.15 -9.96 2.48
CA THR A 159 5.87 -11.14 1.65
C THR A 159 6.52 -12.41 2.19
N ASN A 160 7.20 -12.36 3.34
CA ASN A 160 7.72 -13.55 4.01
C ASN A 160 6.59 -14.30 4.73
N PHE A 161 6.74 -15.63 4.80
CA PHE A 161 5.92 -16.50 5.64
C PHE A 161 6.31 -16.47 7.13
N THR A 162 7.18 -15.55 7.52
CA THR A 162 7.58 -15.28 8.90
C THR A 162 7.42 -13.81 9.23
N THR A 163 7.18 -13.50 10.50
CA THR A 163 7.21 -12.12 10.99
C THR A 163 8.57 -11.50 10.70
N ALA A 164 8.56 -10.27 10.19
CA ALA A 164 9.76 -9.48 9.95
C ALA A 164 9.91 -8.41 11.04
N THR A 165 11.13 -7.93 11.24
CA THR A 165 11.44 -6.84 12.17
C THR A 165 11.88 -5.62 11.39
N VAL A 166 11.33 -4.46 11.72
CA VAL A 166 11.77 -3.16 11.20
C VAL A 166 12.58 -2.47 12.29
N GLU A 167 13.84 -2.16 11.99
CA GLU A 167 14.72 -1.38 12.87
C GLU A 167 14.63 0.12 12.53
N LEU A 168 14.47 0.95 13.55
CA LEU A 168 14.35 2.40 13.46
C LEU A 168 15.68 3.05 13.82
N LEU A 169 16.39 3.54 12.80
CA LEU A 169 17.66 4.24 12.98
C LEU A 169 17.49 5.71 13.40
N ASN A 170 16.28 6.25 13.28
CA ASN A 170 15.98 7.64 13.64
C ASN A 170 15.41 7.67 15.08
N GLU A 171 16.09 8.37 15.98
CA GLU A 171 15.72 8.44 17.40
C GLU A 171 14.35 9.10 17.65
N GLU A 172 13.95 10.06 16.82
CA GLU A 172 12.63 10.71 16.91
C GLU A 172 11.51 9.71 16.59
N LEU A 173 11.69 8.87 15.56
CA LEU A 173 10.74 7.80 15.26
C LEU A 173 10.76 6.71 16.33
N ALA A 174 11.95 6.33 16.82
CA ALA A 174 12.09 5.30 17.84
C ALA A 174 11.46 5.70 19.18
N SER A 175 11.43 6.99 19.52
CA SER A 175 10.84 7.54 20.75
C SER A 175 9.35 7.88 20.62
N SER A 176 8.76 7.74 19.43
CA SER A 176 7.36 8.08 19.15
C SER A 176 6.40 6.93 19.42
N TYR A 177 5.22 7.26 19.95
CA TYR A 177 4.09 6.34 20.01
C TYR A 177 3.55 6.08 18.60
N ARG A 178 3.12 4.84 18.35
CA ARG A 178 2.72 4.39 17.03
C ARG A 178 1.25 4.00 17.01
N ASP A 179 0.56 4.42 15.96
CA ASP A 179 -0.74 3.87 15.58
C ASP A 179 -0.53 2.89 14.44
N VAL A 180 -1.01 1.66 14.63
CA VAL A 180 -0.76 0.54 13.72
C VAL A 180 -2.06 0.09 13.07
N PHE A 181 -2.02 -0.11 11.75
CA PHE A 181 -3.14 -0.50 10.91
C PHE A 181 -2.73 -1.71 10.07
N TRP A 182 -2.75 -2.91 10.66
CA TRP A 182 -2.49 -4.15 9.94
C TRP A 182 -3.76 -4.65 9.27
N LEU A 183 -3.68 -4.88 7.96
CA LEU A 183 -4.69 -5.61 7.23
C LEU A 183 -4.31 -7.09 7.19
N SER A 184 -5.29 -7.96 7.45
CA SER A 184 -5.11 -9.40 7.38
C SER A 184 -6.37 -10.09 6.83
N PRO A 185 -6.24 -11.27 6.22
CA PRO A 185 -7.40 -12.00 5.77
C PRO A 185 -8.05 -12.78 6.92
N PRO A 186 -9.39 -12.92 6.94
CA PRO A 186 -10.08 -13.82 7.85
C PRO A 186 -9.52 -15.25 7.75
N ALA A 187 -9.25 -15.87 8.90
CA ALA A 187 -8.69 -17.23 9.00
C ALA A 187 -7.38 -17.48 8.22
N GLY A 188 -6.68 -16.42 7.79
CA GLY A 188 -5.47 -16.56 6.97
C GLY A 188 -5.73 -16.87 5.49
N ASP A 189 -6.98 -16.82 5.01
CA ASP A 189 -7.32 -17.08 3.62
C ASP A 189 -6.92 -15.91 2.70
N LEU A 190 -5.78 -16.02 2.04
CA LEU A 190 -5.27 -14.99 1.13
C LEU A 190 -6.23 -14.66 -0.02
N THR A 191 -7.13 -15.58 -0.37
CA THR A 191 -8.14 -15.42 -1.41
C THR A 191 -9.50 -14.96 -0.87
N SER A 192 -9.56 -14.48 0.38
CA SER A 192 -10.77 -13.89 0.93
C SER A 192 -11.11 -12.55 0.27
N THR A 193 -12.38 -12.35 -0.06
CA THR A 193 -12.95 -11.05 -0.46
C THR A 193 -13.28 -10.15 0.74
N SER A 194 -12.98 -10.61 1.95
CA SER A 194 -13.11 -9.86 3.20
C SER A 194 -11.73 -9.54 3.77
N VAL A 195 -11.64 -8.49 4.59
CA VAL A 195 -10.40 -8.08 5.23
C VAL A 195 -10.65 -7.61 6.66
N LEU A 196 -9.71 -7.94 7.56
CA LEU A 196 -9.69 -7.50 8.93
C LEU A 196 -8.73 -6.32 9.07
N LEU A 197 -9.10 -5.29 9.83
CA LEU A 197 -8.20 -4.28 10.38
C LEU A 197 -7.90 -4.63 11.83
N ASN A 198 -6.65 -4.94 12.15
CA ASN A 198 -6.22 -5.29 13.50
C ASN A 198 -7.08 -6.40 14.14
N GLY A 199 -7.54 -7.37 13.32
CA GLY A 199 -8.38 -8.49 13.74
C GLY A 199 -9.89 -8.22 13.73
N VAL A 200 -10.34 -7.01 13.41
CA VAL A 200 -11.76 -6.65 13.31
C VAL A 200 -12.19 -6.58 11.85
N LEU A 201 -13.29 -7.23 11.49
CA LEU A 201 -13.83 -7.24 10.13
C LEU A 201 -14.18 -5.81 9.67
N LEU A 202 -13.72 -5.42 8.48
CA LEU A 202 -14.12 -4.17 7.85
C LEU A 202 -15.35 -4.41 6.95
N GLU A 203 -16.44 -3.76 7.32
CA GLU A 203 -17.72 -3.74 6.60
C GLU A 203 -18.39 -2.38 6.75
N LEU A 204 -19.33 -2.06 5.87
CA LEU A 204 -20.13 -0.85 6.00
C LEU A 204 -21.07 -0.96 7.20
N VAL A 205 -21.16 0.09 7.99
CA VAL A 205 -22.14 0.18 9.08
C VAL A 205 -23.51 0.45 8.46
N ASP A 206 -24.49 -0.38 8.81
CA ASP A 206 -25.87 -0.33 8.29
C ASP A 206 -25.95 -0.28 6.74
N ASN A 207 -24.97 -0.87 6.06
CA ASN A 207 -24.79 -0.86 4.59
C ASN A 207 -24.71 0.54 3.97
N ARG A 208 -24.31 1.56 4.74
CA ARG A 208 -24.31 2.96 4.29
C ARG A 208 -23.08 3.74 4.71
N ASP A 209 -22.70 3.61 5.97
CA ASP A 209 -21.66 4.44 6.56
C ASP A 209 -20.33 3.72 6.63
N LEU A 210 -19.24 4.47 6.48
CA LEU A 210 -17.90 3.93 6.66
C LEU A 210 -17.69 3.58 8.14
N PRO A 211 -17.09 2.41 8.45
CA PRO A 211 -16.74 2.06 9.82
C PRO A 211 -15.64 2.99 10.36
N HIS A 212 -15.53 3.06 11.68
CA HIS A 212 -14.37 3.66 12.30
C HIS A 212 -13.13 2.79 12.04
N LEU A 213 -12.09 3.40 11.49
CA LEU A 213 -10.81 2.74 11.25
C LEU A 213 -9.94 2.87 12.50
N VAL A 214 -10.07 1.92 13.43
CA VAL A 214 -9.43 1.99 14.75
C VAL A 214 -7.98 1.46 14.69
N PRO A 215 -6.97 2.27 15.06
CA PRO A 215 -5.59 1.79 15.17
C PRO A 215 -5.41 0.89 16.38
N ALA A 216 -4.43 -0.01 16.31
CA ALA A 216 -3.81 -0.61 17.48
C ALA A 216 -2.68 0.32 17.95
N GLU A 217 -2.67 0.68 19.23
CA GLU A 217 -1.58 1.48 19.77
C GLU A 217 -0.36 0.60 20.06
N ASP A 218 0.82 1.10 19.69
CA ASP A 218 2.10 0.47 19.95
C ASP A 218 3.06 1.47 20.61
N SER A 219 3.85 0.95 21.56
CA SER A 219 4.70 1.78 22.42
C SER A 219 6.00 2.19 21.70
N PRO A 220 6.66 3.28 22.10
CA PRO A 220 7.98 3.63 21.59
C PRO A 220 8.98 2.47 21.71
N GLY A 221 9.90 2.40 20.76
CA GLY A 221 10.95 1.37 20.70
C GLY A 221 11.78 1.50 19.44
N SER A 222 13.03 1.04 19.48
CA SER A 222 13.96 1.07 18.35
C SER A 222 13.59 0.08 17.24
N SER A 223 12.63 -0.81 17.46
CA SER A 223 12.12 -1.71 16.44
C SER A 223 10.68 -2.12 16.70
N PHE A 224 10.03 -2.65 15.67
CA PHE A 224 8.69 -3.23 15.75
C PHE A 224 8.52 -4.34 14.71
N SER A 225 7.51 -5.19 14.94
CA SER A 225 7.26 -6.37 14.13
C SER A 225 6.23 -6.12 13.04
N VAL A 226 6.44 -6.73 11.87
CA VAL A 226 5.50 -6.77 10.75
C VAL A 226 5.05 -8.22 10.55
N PRO A 227 3.76 -8.55 10.69
CA PRO A 227 3.27 -9.93 10.57
C PRO A 227 3.64 -10.58 9.23
N SER A 228 3.74 -11.91 9.19
CA SER A 228 3.94 -12.66 7.94
C SER A 228 2.80 -12.47 6.95
N ILE A 229 3.09 -12.42 5.65
CA ILE A 229 2.11 -12.26 4.57
C ILE A 229 1.06 -11.20 4.93
N SER A 230 1.57 -10.02 5.26
CA SER A 230 0.73 -8.89 5.68
C SER A 230 1.16 -7.59 5.04
N PHE A 231 0.25 -6.63 5.05
CA PHE A 231 0.54 -5.26 4.68
C PHE A 231 -0.30 -4.30 5.52
N GLY A 232 0.13 -3.05 5.59
CA GLY A 232 -0.55 -2.06 6.41
C GLY A 232 0.21 -0.77 6.55
N PHE A 233 -0.18 -0.02 7.58
CA PHE A 233 0.35 1.31 7.86
C PHE A 233 0.79 1.43 9.32
N VAL A 234 1.84 2.20 9.55
CA VAL A 234 2.30 2.58 10.89
C VAL A 234 2.48 4.09 10.92
N VAL A 235 1.73 4.78 11.78
CA VAL A 235 1.82 6.23 11.95
C VAL A 235 2.60 6.53 13.23
N PHE A 236 3.72 7.22 13.09
CA PHE A 236 4.50 7.78 14.19
C PHE A 236 3.90 9.14 14.56
N LYS A 237 3.39 9.23 15.78
CA LYS A 237 2.64 10.39 16.28
C LYS A 237 3.59 11.47 16.79
N ASP A 238 3.24 12.73 16.51
CA ASP A 238 3.87 13.92 17.12
C ASP A 238 5.40 13.98 16.96
N THR A 239 5.92 13.47 15.84
CA THR A 239 7.36 13.49 15.58
C THR A 239 7.81 14.84 15.06
N LYS A 240 8.97 15.32 15.48
CA LYS A 240 9.53 16.63 15.06
C LYS A 240 10.28 16.57 13.73
N ILE A 241 9.86 15.69 12.81
CA ILE A 241 10.50 15.53 11.50
C ILE A 241 10.29 16.81 10.67
N PRO A 242 11.34 17.60 10.37
CA PRO A 242 11.16 18.94 9.80
C PRO A 242 10.46 18.96 8.43
N ALA A 243 10.62 17.90 7.64
CA ALA A 243 9.93 17.78 6.36
C ALA A 243 8.39 17.75 6.50
N CYS A 244 7.90 17.29 7.65
CA CYS A 244 6.48 17.05 7.92
C CYS A 244 5.82 18.10 8.82
N THR A 245 6.57 19.06 9.36
CA THR A 245 6.04 20.12 10.23
C THR A 245 5.55 21.36 9.48
N SER A 246 5.74 21.41 8.15
CA SER A 246 5.34 22.54 7.28
C SER A 246 4.14 22.26 6.40
#